data_AF-A0AAV7CX31-F1
#
_entry.id   AF-A0AAV7CX31-F1
#
_cell.length_a   1.000
_cell.length_b   1.000
_cell.length_c   1.000
_cell.angle_alpha   90.00
_cell.angle_beta   90.00
_cell.angle_gamma   90.00
#
_symmetry.space_group_name_H-M   'P 1'
#
loop_
_entity.id
_entity.type
_entity.pdbx_description
1 polymer ?
#
loop_
_entity_poly.entity_id
_entity_poly.type
_entity_poly.pdbx_seq_one_letter_code
_entity_poly.pdbx_strand_id
1 'polypeptide(L)'
;MEYDQVKLTQGTNVLYWKTTAFYMGTNTFKPVLLRNILITGAAYTSECFPCKPGTFAPSSGASFCQPCPPNTFSLRAASFCMPCESAKYSAAGSAYCTLRPPCTDKDYFYTHTPCDSNGETQLIYKWVEPKICNETMKDAEKLPVSGNKIKCPPCNPGFHQSNSTICEPCPQGMFSNGTICRECPVGTQAMQGFEYKWWNTLPSNMQSTVMSGLNFEYQQVSGWEVAGDYIYTSAGSSDNDYMILTMNIPAYSSPQKLPEDEENNEVSCITFVFDMKCSENCQLFFMKAVNFETSLLIASWNGTRNKQSYSHNVKRNANTTFTWAFQRTSIRMEGGRQYTADVAKIYSINITNTKEGVASWCQPCALGTDSQCISCPSGHYIDKKTSQCISCPENTYLPFHSFFGEESCAKCGPGLKNNNVHSLCFNDCHFTLSLGGKKLQYDFSLLQNITTFTGNPSFTTKGIKFYHQFSISLCGNQGRKLATCSQNVSKTGLSENEPTTLNSYVCQSINIPSDEAGQNIFMSSQPVVLGDQLIGVTTETTLEKITSPVDLFPGEHKELKDIIFYYR
;
A
#
# COMPACT_ATOMS: atom_id res chain seq x y z
N MET A 1 3.84 17.48 15.72
CA MET A 1 5.30 17.49 15.91
C MET A 1 5.59 16.83 17.23
N GLU A 2 6.06 15.58 17.23
CA GLU A 2 6.64 14.96 18.42
C GLU A 2 8.01 15.59 18.66
N TYR A 3 8.29 15.97 19.90
CA TYR A 3 9.60 16.42 20.35
C TYR A 3 10.04 15.50 21.48
N ASP A 4 11.17 14.83 21.31
CA ASP A 4 11.78 14.05 22.39
C ASP A 4 12.56 15.00 23.31
N GLN A 5 12.25 14.95 24.60
CA GLN A 5 12.95 15.70 25.64
C GLN A 5 13.79 14.76 26.49
N VAL A 6 15.08 15.04 26.56
CA VAL A 6 16.03 14.33 27.42
C VAL A 6 16.53 15.29 28.49
N LYS A 7 16.39 14.92 29.76
CA LYS A 7 16.97 15.70 30.87
C LYS A 7 18.48 15.45 30.92
N LEU A 8 19.27 16.51 30.81
CA LEU A 8 20.73 16.47 30.92
C LEU A 8 21.16 16.64 32.38
N THR A 9 22.28 16.01 32.76
CA THR A 9 22.90 16.19 34.08
C THR A 9 23.94 17.31 34.06
N GLN A 10 24.34 17.81 35.24
CA GLN A 10 25.42 18.79 35.33
C GLN A 10 26.77 18.14 34.97
N GLY A 11 27.47 18.65 33.96
CA GLY A 11 28.75 18.12 33.47
C GLY A 11 28.73 17.72 32.00
N THR A 12 29.69 16.89 31.58
CA THR A 12 29.78 16.41 30.19
C THR A 12 28.66 15.43 29.89
N ASN A 13 27.78 15.77 28.95
CA ASN A 13 26.73 14.90 28.45
C ASN A 13 27.07 14.44 27.04
N VAL A 14 26.95 13.14 26.76
CA VAL A 14 27.09 12.59 25.41
C VAL A 14 25.71 12.19 24.92
N LEU A 15 25.21 12.89 23.91
CA LEU A 15 23.96 12.56 23.25
C LEU A 15 24.22 11.70 22.03
N TYR A 16 23.51 10.58 21.91
CA TYR A 16 23.56 9.72 20.74
C TYR A 16 22.16 9.55 20.16
N TRP A 17 22.04 9.70 18.84
CA TRP A 17 20.81 9.45 18.11
C TRP A 17 20.90 8.07 17.47
N LYS A 18 19.96 7.19 17.82
CA LYS A 18 19.83 5.86 17.21
C LYS A 18 18.59 5.89 16.32
N THR A 19 18.82 5.82 15.02
CA THR A 19 17.75 5.80 14.03
C THR A 19 17.45 4.36 13.66
N THR A 20 16.23 3.91 13.92
CA THR A 20 15.69 2.67 13.34
C THR A 20 14.94 3.05 12.07
N ALA A 21 15.48 2.68 10.91
CA ALA A 21 14.80 2.89 9.65
C ALA A 21 13.64 1.90 9.50
N PHE A 22 12.45 2.41 9.22
CA PHE A 22 11.37 1.61 8.65
C PHE A 22 11.48 1.69 7.13
N TYR A 23 11.55 0.52 6.50
CA TYR A 23 11.84 0.39 5.07
C TYR A 23 10.65 0.89 4.25
N MET A 24 10.72 2.13 3.75
CA MET A 24 9.77 2.67 2.75
C MET A 24 10.27 2.43 1.31
N GLY A 25 10.86 1.25 1.05
CA GLY A 25 11.07 0.72 -0.30
C GLY A 25 11.95 1.55 -1.25
N THR A 26 12.79 2.46 -0.78
CA THR A 26 13.81 3.08 -1.64
C THR A 26 15.08 2.23 -1.60
N ASN A 27 15.56 1.79 -2.78
CA ASN A 27 16.91 1.20 -2.95
C ASN A 27 18.04 2.21 -2.66
N THR A 28 17.69 3.47 -2.38
CA THR A 28 18.61 4.50 -1.92
C THR A 28 18.31 4.83 -0.45
N PHE A 29 19.31 4.67 0.41
CA PHE A 29 19.25 5.08 1.81
C PHE A 29 19.10 6.61 1.87
N LYS A 30 17.92 7.10 2.26
CA LYS A 30 17.77 8.52 2.62
C LYS A 30 18.31 8.69 4.05
N PRO A 31 19.31 9.55 4.29
CA PRO A 31 19.83 9.77 5.64
C PRO A 31 18.75 10.40 6.51
N VAL A 32 18.65 9.96 7.78
CA VAL A 32 17.89 10.71 8.78
C VAL A 32 18.65 11.99 9.08
N LEU A 33 18.07 13.11 8.70
CA LEU A 33 18.66 14.43 8.93
C LEU A 33 18.15 14.97 10.28
N LEU A 34 19.05 15.12 11.24
CA LEU A 34 18.77 15.89 12.46
C LEU A 34 18.64 17.36 12.07
N ARG A 35 17.41 17.85 12.03
CA ARG A 35 17.13 19.22 11.56
C ARG A 35 17.56 20.27 12.59
N ASN A 36 17.26 20.05 13.86
CA ASN A 36 17.57 20.95 14.97
C ASN A 36 17.86 20.15 16.25
N ILE A 37 18.86 20.59 17.04
CA ILE A 37 19.13 20.10 18.40
C ILE A 37 19.04 21.32 19.32
N LEU A 38 18.10 21.31 20.27
CA LEU A 38 17.92 22.36 21.25
C LEU A 38 18.45 21.90 22.61
N ILE A 39 19.45 22.60 23.15
CA ILE A 39 20.01 22.36 24.48
C ILE A 39 19.71 23.59 25.34
N THR A 40 18.95 23.41 26.42
CA THR A 40 18.62 24.47 27.39
C THR A 40 19.41 24.30 28.69
N GLY A 41 19.79 25.40 29.34
CA GLY A 41 20.53 25.36 30.62
C GLY A 41 22.06 25.33 30.50
N ALA A 42 22.61 25.53 29.29
CA ALA A 42 24.04 25.73 29.08
C ALA A 42 24.46 27.16 29.48
N ALA A 43 25.59 27.32 30.16
CA ALA A 43 26.05 28.60 30.72
C ALA A 43 26.48 29.66 29.67
N TYR A 44 26.47 29.34 28.37
CA TYR A 44 27.08 30.15 27.30
C TYR A 44 26.13 30.65 26.19
N THR A 45 24.81 30.73 26.40
CA THR A 45 23.94 31.36 25.40
C THR A 45 23.65 32.81 25.79
N SER A 46 24.66 33.68 25.66
CA SER A 46 24.52 35.09 26.05
C SER A 46 23.68 35.91 25.08
N GLU A 47 23.48 35.48 23.82
CA GLU A 47 22.78 36.25 22.79
C GLU A 47 21.99 35.37 21.80
N CYS A 48 20.83 35.86 21.35
CA CYS A 48 20.03 35.19 20.32
C CYS A 48 20.68 35.35 18.94
N PHE A 49 20.82 34.26 18.19
CA PHE A 49 21.26 34.37 16.79
C PHE A 49 20.18 35.03 15.94
N PRO A 50 20.53 36.04 15.11
CA PRO A 50 19.57 36.67 14.22
C PRO A 50 19.03 35.66 13.20
N CYS A 51 17.72 35.67 12.99
CA CYS A 51 17.08 34.83 11.98
C CYS A 51 17.69 35.03 10.60
N LYS A 52 17.89 33.92 9.87
CA LYS A 52 18.40 33.97 8.51
C LYS A 52 17.35 34.61 7.60
N PRO A 53 17.73 35.30 6.51
CA PRO A 53 16.78 35.79 5.51
C PRO A 53 15.81 34.68 5.07
N GLY A 54 14.54 35.04 4.89
CA GLY A 54 13.43 34.11 4.63
C GLY A 54 12.85 33.42 5.87
N THR A 55 13.37 33.71 7.06
CA THR A 55 12.80 33.30 8.34
C THR A 55 12.59 34.50 9.26
N PHE A 56 11.70 34.39 10.25
CA PHE A 56 11.39 35.45 11.20
C PHE A 56 11.16 34.90 12.61
N ALA A 57 11.36 35.74 13.62
CA ALA A 57 11.03 35.43 15.02
C ALA A 57 10.04 36.47 15.55
N PRO A 58 8.75 36.12 15.77
CA PRO A 58 7.74 37.08 16.18
C PRO A 58 7.97 37.65 17.59
N SER A 59 8.70 36.93 18.44
CA SER A 59 8.99 37.32 19.82
C SER A 59 10.49 37.26 20.11
N SER A 60 10.99 38.21 20.90
CA SER A 60 12.35 38.17 21.43
C SER A 60 12.57 36.90 22.27
N GLY A 61 13.70 36.23 22.08
CA GLY A 61 13.99 34.96 22.77
C GLY A 61 13.29 33.73 22.18
N ALA A 62 12.74 33.82 20.95
CA ALA A 62 12.19 32.66 20.27
C ALA A 62 13.24 31.53 20.15
N SER A 63 12.83 30.30 20.46
CA SER A 63 13.70 29.12 20.41
C SER A 63 14.04 28.67 18.99
N PHE A 64 13.29 29.14 17.98
CA PHE A 64 13.55 28.89 16.57
C PHE A 64 12.97 30.00 15.68
N CYS A 65 13.55 30.17 14.49
CA CYS A 65 13.02 31.06 13.46
C CYS A 65 12.01 30.33 12.58
N GLN A 66 10.83 30.92 12.40
CA GLN A 66 9.77 30.40 11.55
C GLN A 66 10.03 30.77 10.09
N PRO A 67 9.82 29.87 9.12
CA PRO A 67 9.92 30.23 7.71
C PRO A 67 8.81 31.20 7.32
N CYS A 68 9.13 32.16 6.45
CA CYS A 68 8.11 33.05 5.90
C CYS A 68 7.10 32.27 5.05
N PRO A 69 5.78 32.53 5.18
CA PRO A 69 4.77 31.89 4.34
C PRO A 69 4.92 32.29 2.86
N PRO A 70 4.34 31.52 1.92
CA PRO A 70 4.34 31.87 0.49
C PRO A 70 3.85 33.30 0.23
N ASN A 71 4.38 33.94 -0.81
CA ASN A 71 4.14 35.35 -1.15
C ASN A 71 4.61 36.37 -0.08
N THR A 72 5.45 35.94 0.86
CA THR A 72 6.14 36.84 1.79
C THR A 72 7.64 36.59 1.82
N PHE A 73 8.42 37.56 2.26
CA PHE A 73 9.87 37.46 2.40
C PHE A 73 10.35 38.16 3.66
N SER A 74 11.56 37.84 4.11
CA SER A 74 12.19 38.55 5.21
C SER A 74 13.69 38.70 5.01
N LEU A 75 14.23 39.78 5.57
CA LEU A 75 15.66 40.01 5.65
C LEU A 75 16.22 39.37 6.93
N ARG A 76 17.54 39.44 7.11
CA ARG A 76 18.21 38.93 8.32
C ARG A 76 17.67 39.63 9.57
N ALA A 77 17.50 38.88 10.66
CA ALA A 77 17.00 39.35 11.96
C ALA A 77 15.55 39.90 11.94
N ALA A 78 14.73 39.51 10.97
CA ALA A 78 13.36 39.99 10.89
C ALA A 78 12.46 39.42 12.00
N SER A 79 11.54 40.26 12.48
CA SER A 79 10.49 39.88 13.44
C SER A 79 9.15 39.57 12.78
N PHE A 80 9.00 39.86 11.50
CA PHE A 80 7.82 39.53 10.69
C PHE A 80 8.20 39.37 9.21
N CYS A 81 7.33 38.77 8.41
CA CYS A 81 7.51 38.65 6.97
C CYS A 81 6.77 39.76 6.24
N MET A 82 7.44 40.38 5.27
CA MET A 82 6.86 41.41 4.41
C MET A 82 6.18 40.76 3.21
N PRO A 83 4.98 41.21 2.79
CA PRO A 83 4.32 40.70 1.61
C PRO A 83 5.06 41.09 0.33
N CYS A 84 5.03 40.22 -0.67
CA CYS A 84 5.48 40.55 -2.01
C CYS A 84 4.51 41.53 -2.68
N GLU A 85 5.06 42.44 -3.49
CA GLU A 85 4.26 43.25 -4.43
C GLU A 85 3.44 42.35 -5.36
N SER A 86 2.28 42.82 -5.84
CA SER A 86 1.36 42.04 -6.67
C SER A 86 2.00 41.42 -7.92
N ALA A 87 2.96 42.12 -8.54
CA ALA A 87 3.71 41.64 -9.71
C ALA A 87 4.81 40.61 -9.39
N LYS A 88 5.07 40.34 -8.11
CA LYS A 88 6.10 39.43 -7.62
C LYS A 88 5.47 38.32 -6.78
N TYR A 89 6.23 37.25 -6.57
CA TYR A 89 5.88 36.13 -5.71
C TYR A 89 7.11 35.63 -4.97
N SER A 90 6.92 34.80 -3.95
CA SER A 90 8.01 34.12 -3.26
C SER A 90 7.53 32.76 -2.79
N ALA A 91 8.44 31.79 -2.74
CA ALA A 91 8.16 30.50 -2.11
C ALA A 91 8.21 30.64 -0.59
N ALA A 92 7.71 29.64 0.13
CA ALA A 92 7.88 29.59 1.57
C ALA A 92 9.37 29.58 1.94
N GLY A 93 9.77 30.40 2.91
CA GLY A 93 11.15 30.52 3.36
C GLY A 93 12.07 31.36 2.46
N SER A 94 11.52 32.13 1.51
CA SER A 94 12.32 32.94 0.58
C SER A 94 12.80 34.27 1.19
N ALA A 95 14.05 34.63 0.89
CA ALA A 95 14.68 35.89 1.33
C ALA A 95 14.30 37.12 0.48
N TYR A 96 13.74 36.90 -0.71
CA TYR A 96 13.35 37.94 -1.65
C TYR A 96 12.17 37.47 -2.50
N CYS A 97 11.48 38.42 -3.14
CA CYS A 97 10.41 38.12 -4.10
C CYS A 97 10.95 38.15 -5.53
N THR A 98 10.49 37.21 -6.35
CA THR A 98 10.80 37.08 -7.78
C THR A 98 9.63 37.56 -8.63
N LEU A 99 9.89 38.06 -9.83
CA LEU A 99 8.83 38.46 -10.77
C LEU A 99 7.97 37.25 -11.17
N ARG A 100 6.67 37.47 -11.31
CA ARG A 100 5.73 36.43 -11.78
C ARG A 100 5.95 36.16 -13.27
N PRO A 101 6.18 34.90 -13.69
CA PRO A 101 6.31 34.53 -15.11
C PRO A 101 4.94 34.57 -15.83
N PRO A 102 4.91 34.54 -17.17
CA PRO A 102 3.66 34.45 -17.92
C PRO A 102 2.99 33.11 -17.64
N CYS A 103 1.66 33.09 -17.59
CA CYS A 103 0.94 31.84 -17.41
C CYS A 103 1.14 30.89 -18.60
N THR A 104 1.21 29.60 -18.30
CA THR A 104 1.38 28.51 -19.26
C THR A 104 0.33 27.42 -19.04
N ASP A 105 0.26 26.45 -19.94
CA ASP A 105 -0.56 25.24 -19.82
C ASP A 105 -0.24 24.37 -18.59
N LYS A 106 0.90 24.63 -17.93
CA LYS A 106 1.35 23.99 -16.69
C LYS A 106 0.79 24.63 -15.42
N ASP A 107 0.18 25.81 -15.53
CA ASP A 107 -0.28 26.61 -14.40
C ASP A 107 -1.75 26.37 -14.04
N TYR A 108 -2.48 25.60 -14.85
CA TYR A 108 -3.86 25.19 -14.58
C TYR A 108 -4.01 23.68 -14.69
N PHE A 109 -5.08 23.16 -14.11
CA PHE A 109 -5.53 21.77 -14.24
C PHE A 109 -7.00 21.76 -14.62
N TYR A 110 -7.52 20.60 -15.04
CA TYR A 110 -8.94 20.44 -15.35
C TYR A 110 -9.60 19.51 -14.35
N THR A 111 -10.89 19.68 -14.16
CA THR A 111 -11.70 18.82 -13.29
C THR A 111 -13.13 18.85 -13.80
N HIS A 112 -13.91 17.81 -13.52
CA HIS A 112 -15.34 17.84 -13.83
C HIS A 112 -16.12 18.48 -12.69
N THR A 113 -17.15 19.26 -13.03
CA THR A 113 -18.10 19.71 -12.01
C THR A 113 -18.92 18.53 -11.49
N PRO A 114 -19.36 18.56 -10.23
CA PRO A 114 -20.43 17.68 -9.77
C PRO A 114 -21.65 17.82 -10.69
N CYS A 115 -22.46 16.76 -10.75
CA CYS A 115 -23.70 16.76 -11.53
C CYS A 115 -24.65 17.84 -11.00
N ASP A 116 -25.06 18.76 -11.88
CA ASP A 116 -26.06 19.77 -11.57
C ASP A 116 -27.47 19.17 -11.57
N SER A 117 -28.48 19.94 -11.14
CA SER A 117 -29.89 19.48 -11.05
C SER A 117 -30.45 18.86 -12.33
N ASN A 118 -29.89 19.19 -13.49
CA ASN A 118 -30.31 18.67 -14.79
C ASN A 118 -29.62 17.34 -15.15
N GLY A 119 -28.76 16.82 -14.25
CA GLY A 119 -27.95 15.64 -14.50
C GLY A 119 -26.82 15.91 -15.48
N GLU A 120 -26.31 17.15 -15.53
CA GLU A 120 -25.24 17.56 -16.43
C GLU A 120 -23.96 17.87 -15.66
N THR A 121 -22.82 17.54 -16.26
CA THR A 121 -21.47 17.89 -15.80
C THR A 121 -20.75 18.62 -16.92
N GLN A 122 -19.74 19.42 -16.56
CA GLN A 122 -18.87 20.10 -17.52
C GLN A 122 -17.43 20.02 -17.07
N LEU A 123 -16.52 19.91 -18.04
CA LEU A 123 -15.10 20.03 -17.81
C LEU A 123 -14.77 21.51 -17.58
N ILE A 124 -14.16 21.81 -16.43
CA ILE A 124 -13.72 23.15 -16.08
C ILE A 124 -12.22 23.16 -15.85
N TYR A 125 -11.60 24.31 -16.08
CA TYR A 125 -10.19 24.54 -15.80
C TYR A 125 -10.07 25.41 -14.55
N LYS A 126 -9.09 25.12 -13.71
CA LYS A 126 -8.78 25.87 -12.49
C LYS A 126 -7.29 26.16 -12.43
N TRP A 127 -6.94 27.38 -12.01
CA TRP A 127 -5.55 27.71 -11.72
C TRP A 127 -5.04 26.87 -10.55
N VAL A 128 -3.78 26.46 -10.64
CA VAL A 128 -3.10 25.78 -9.54
C VAL A 128 -2.84 26.79 -8.43
N GLU A 129 -3.24 26.44 -7.20
CA GLU A 129 -3.03 27.29 -6.04
C GLU A 129 -1.69 26.98 -5.32
N PRO A 130 -0.93 28.00 -4.90
CA PRO A 130 -1.15 29.42 -5.15
C PRO A 130 -0.87 29.78 -6.62
N LYS A 131 -1.68 30.68 -7.19
CA LYS A 131 -1.46 31.17 -8.56
C LYS A 131 -0.17 31.98 -8.62
N ILE A 132 0.86 31.43 -9.25
CA ILE A 132 2.20 32.05 -9.37
C ILE A 132 2.27 32.97 -10.59
N CYS A 133 1.72 32.53 -11.72
CA CYS A 133 1.85 33.21 -13.00
C CYS A 133 0.98 34.47 -13.13
N ASN A 134 1.33 35.34 -14.09
CA ASN A 134 0.58 36.55 -14.46
C ASN A 134 -0.06 36.41 -15.85
N GLU A 135 -1.39 36.58 -15.90
CA GLU A 135 -2.22 36.47 -17.12
C GLU A 135 -2.17 37.74 -18.00
N THR A 136 -1.73 38.89 -17.49
CA THR A 136 -1.77 40.16 -18.24
C THR A 136 -0.57 40.36 -19.16
N MET A 137 0.38 39.43 -19.17
CA MET A 137 1.60 39.55 -19.97
C MET A 137 1.35 39.13 -21.43
N LYS A 138 2.14 39.68 -22.35
CA LYS A 138 1.89 39.63 -23.80
C LYS A 138 1.82 38.22 -24.38
N ASP A 139 2.39 37.23 -23.70
CA ASP A 139 2.44 35.82 -24.11
C ASP A 139 1.87 34.87 -23.03
N ALA A 140 1.06 35.40 -22.10
CA ALA A 140 0.46 34.59 -21.05
C ALA A 140 -0.76 33.82 -21.58
N GLU A 141 -0.77 32.51 -21.35
CA GLU A 141 -1.94 31.68 -21.56
C GLU A 141 -3.09 32.14 -20.67
N LYS A 142 -4.30 32.13 -21.24
CA LYS A 142 -5.53 32.39 -20.49
C LYS A 142 -6.12 31.08 -20.01
N LEU A 143 -6.87 31.14 -18.93
CA LEU A 143 -7.61 29.97 -18.47
C LEU A 143 -8.55 29.51 -19.60
N PRO A 144 -8.49 28.25 -20.04
CA PRO A 144 -9.33 27.78 -21.13
C PRO A 144 -10.81 27.89 -20.76
N VAL A 145 -11.65 28.11 -21.79
CA VAL A 145 -13.11 28.14 -21.61
C VAL A 145 -13.60 26.78 -21.13
N SER A 146 -14.60 26.80 -20.24
CA SER A 146 -15.24 25.56 -19.78
C SER A 146 -15.85 24.80 -20.96
N GLY A 147 -15.77 23.48 -20.91
CA GLY A 147 -16.38 22.62 -21.91
C GLY A 147 -17.90 22.71 -21.91
N ASN A 148 -18.51 22.19 -22.97
CA ASN A 148 -19.97 22.07 -23.04
C ASN A 148 -20.48 21.17 -21.91
N LYS A 149 -21.70 21.47 -21.44
CA LYS A 149 -22.42 20.58 -20.55
C LYS A 149 -22.74 19.26 -21.26
N ILE A 150 -22.37 18.17 -20.61
CA ILE A 150 -22.63 16.80 -21.05
C ILE A 150 -23.43 16.07 -19.99
N LYS A 151 -24.21 15.06 -20.39
CA LYS A 151 -24.96 14.24 -19.44
C LYS A 151 -24.00 13.47 -18.52
N CYS A 152 -24.34 13.40 -17.25
CA CYS A 152 -23.60 12.63 -16.27
C CYS A 152 -23.64 11.13 -16.59
N PRO A 153 -22.52 10.41 -16.36
CA PRO A 153 -22.55 8.96 -16.40
C PRO A 153 -23.43 8.42 -15.26
N PRO A 154 -23.84 7.14 -15.33
CA PRO A 154 -24.58 6.50 -14.25
C PRO A 154 -23.75 6.51 -12.95
N CYS A 155 -24.43 6.25 -11.83
CA CYS A 155 -23.73 6.08 -10.56
C CYS A 155 -22.72 4.93 -10.62
N ASN A 156 -21.74 4.93 -9.71
CA ASN A 156 -20.90 3.76 -9.55
C ASN A 156 -21.76 2.52 -9.27
N PRO A 157 -21.39 1.33 -9.77
CA PRO A 157 -22.12 0.10 -9.49
C PRO A 157 -22.34 -0.14 -7.99
N GLY A 158 -23.49 -0.70 -7.64
CA GLY A 158 -24.00 -0.82 -6.28
C GLY A 158 -24.72 0.43 -5.75
N PHE A 159 -24.72 1.53 -6.50
CA PHE A 159 -25.50 2.72 -6.19
C PHE A 159 -26.65 2.89 -7.19
N HIS A 160 -27.65 3.69 -6.82
CA HIS A 160 -28.74 4.12 -7.69
C HIS A 160 -28.91 5.63 -7.66
N GLN A 161 -29.53 6.17 -8.70
CA GLN A 161 -29.89 7.59 -8.73
C GLN A 161 -31.20 7.79 -7.96
N SER A 162 -31.20 8.69 -6.97
CA SER A 162 -32.38 9.00 -6.15
C SER A 162 -33.16 10.20 -6.70
N ASN A 163 -32.52 11.37 -6.80
CA ASN A 163 -33.09 12.62 -7.34
C ASN A 163 -32.17 13.22 -8.42
N SER A 164 -32.02 12.53 -9.55
CA SER A 164 -31.23 12.89 -10.75
C SER A 164 -29.73 13.22 -10.60
N THR A 165 -29.21 13.50 -9.40
CA THR A 165 -27.83 13.95 -9.18
C THR A 165 -27.10 13.25 -8.03
N ILE A 166 -27.86 12.73 -7.06
CA ILE A 166 -27.31 12.07 -5.87
C ILE A 166 -27.33 10.56 -6.08
N CYS A 167 -26.15 9.96 -5.91
CA CYS A 167 -25.96 8.51 -5.92
C CYS A 167 -26.08 7.98 -4.49
N GLU A 168 -27.10 7.18 -4.24
CA GLU A 168 -27.36 6.55 -2.94
C GLU A 168 -27.02 5.05 -3.01
N PRO A 169 -26.48 4.48 -1.92
CA PRO A 169 -26.13 3.06 -1.88
C PRO A 169 -27.40 2.20 -1.95
N CYS A 170 -27.34 1.10 -2.69
CA CYS A 170 -28.46 0.16 -2.70
C CYS A 170 -28.66 -0.48 -1.32
N PRO A 171 -29.92 -0.77 -0.93
CA PRO A 171 -30.22 -1.51 0.29
C PRO A 171 -29.53 -2.88 0.35
N GLN A 172 -29.32 -3.40 1.56
CA GLN A 172 -28.71 -4.71 1.75
C GLN A 172 -29.49 -5.82 1.01
N GLY A 173 -28.76 -6.73 0.35
CA GLY A 173 -29.33 -7.82 -0.44
C GLY A 173 -29.70 -7.44 -1.88
N MET A 174 -29.63 -6.16 -2.24
CA MET A 174 -29.86 -5.68 -3.62
C MET A 174 -28.53 -5.35 -4.32
N PHE A 175 -28.55 -5.37 -5.64
CA PHE A 175 -27.44 -4.96 -6.49
C PHE A 175 -27.87 -3.92 -7.53
N SER A 176 -26.91 -3.17 -8.08
CA SER A 176 -27.17 -2.21 -9.15
C SER A 176 -25.97 -2.07 -10.08
N ASN A 177 -26.25 -1.82 -11.36
CA ASN A 177 -25.24 -1.42 -12.34
C ASN A 177 -24.97 0.09 -12.38
N GLY A 178 -25.53 0.85 -11.43
CA GLY A 178 -25.44 2.32 -11.36
C GLY A 178 -26.74 3.07 -11.69
N THR A 179 -27.85 2.37 -11.93
CA THR A 179 -29.14 2.97 -12.32
C THR A 179 -30.23 2.74 -11.29
N ILE A 180 -30.72 1.49 -11.17
CA ILE A 180 -31.76 1.07 -10.23
C ILE A 180 -31.29 -0.13 -9.41
N CYS A 181 -31.71 -0.19 -8.15
CA CYS A 181 -31.47 -1.36 -7.30
C CYS A 181 -32.44 -2.48 -7.66
N ARG A 182 -31.92 -3.70 -7.74
CA ARG A 182 -32.69 -4.93 -7.99
C ARG A 182 -32.34 -5.96 -6.95
N GLU A 183 -33.30 -6.78 -6.57
CA GLU A 183 -33.03 -7.95 -5.72
C GLU A 183 -32.20 -8.98 -6.48
N CYS A 184 -31.35 -9.70 -5.76
CA CYS A 184 -30.61 -10.80 -6.34
C CYS A 184 -31.56 -11.96 -6.70
N PRO A 185 -31.43 -12.56 -7.89
CA PRO A 185 -32.16 -13.77 -8.25
C PRO A 185 -31.97 -14.88 -7.21
N VAL A 186 -32.97 -15.75 -7.05
CA VAL A 186 -32.89 -16.94 -6.19
C VAL A 186 -31.66 -17.77 -6.56
N GLY A 187 -30.91 -18.23 -5.55
CA GLY A 187 -29.63 -18.94 -5.76
C GLY A 187 -28.42 -18.01 -5.96
N THR A 188 -28.58 -16.71 -5.75
CA THR A 188 -27.48 -15.73 -5.77
C THR A 188 -27.54 -14.79 -4.58
N GLN A 189 -26.40 -14.23 -4.20
CA GLN A 189 -26.25 -13.29 -3.09
C GLN A 189 -25.52 -12.03 -3.54
N ALA A 190 -25.98 -10.88 -3.04
CA ALA A 190 -25.36 -9.59 -3.27
C ALA A 190 -23.95 -9.55 -2.65
N MET A 191 -22.92 -9.43 -3.50
CA MET A 191 -21.53 -9.35 -3.03
C MET A 191 -21.21 -7.94 -2.54
N GLN A 192 -21.01 -7.81 -1.24
CA GLN A 192 -20.69 -6.53 -0.63
C GLN A 192 -19.27 -6.11 -0.98
N GLY A 193 -19.10 -4.92 -1.54
CA GLY A 193 -17.82 -4.38 -2.00
C GLY A 193 -17.96 -2.94 -2.50
N PHE A 194 -16.90 -2.40 -3.10
CA PHE A 194 -16.96 -1.15 -3.83
C PHE A 194 -16.33 -1.32 -5.20
N GLU A 195 -17.06 -0.98 -6.26
CA GLU A 195 -16.55 -0.91 -7.63
C GLU A 195 -16.63 0.53 -8.13
N TYR A 196 -15.53 1.25 -8.03
CA TYR A 196 -15.43 2.64 -8.49
C TYR A 196 -14.80 2.69 -9.87
N LYS A 197 -15.52 3.30 -10.82
CA LYS A 197 -15.08 3.47 -12.22
C LYS A 197 -15.54 4.79 -12.86
N TRP A 198 -16.56 5.43 -12.30
CA TRP A 198 -17.03 6.75 -12.68
C TRP A 198 -16.58 7.76 -11.64
N TRP A 199 -15.83 8.76 -12.10
CA TRP A 199 -15.15 9.75 -11.28
C TRP A 199 -15.68 11.15 -11.62
N ASN A 200 -16.95 11.40 -11.32
CA ASN A 200 -17.51 12.77 -11.35
C ASN A 200 -17.31 13.49 -10.01
N THR A 201 -17.36 12.71 -8.93
CA THR A 201 -17.16 13.14 -7.55
C THR A 201 -16.35 12.06 -6.85
N LEU A 202 -15.49 12.46 -5.91
CA LEU A 202 -14.76 11.50 -5.10
C LEU A 202 -15.74 10.78 -4.14
N PRO A 203 -15.70 9.44 -4.01
CA PRO A 203 -16.56 8.71 -3.08
C PRO A 203 -16.39 9.17 -1.63
N SER A 204 -17.43 9.02 -0.81
CA SER A 204 -17.44 9.49 0.58
C SER A 204 -16.42 8.82 1.49
N ASN A 205 -15.98 7.60 1.17
CA ASN A 205 -14.93 6.89 1.88
C ASN A 205 -13.52 7.17 1.35
N MET A 206 -13.38 8.15 0.46
CA MET A 206 -12.10 8.57 -0.10
C MET A 206 -11.81 10.03 0.21
N GLN A 207 -10.52 10.34 0.37
CA GLN A 207 -10.05 11.70 0.58
C GLN A 207 -8.81 11.96 -0.25
N SER A 208 -8.71 13.16 -0.82
CA SER A 208 -7.50 13.63 -1.47
C SER A 208 -6.87 14.75 -0.67
N THR A 209 -5.55 14.67 -0.49
CA THR A 209 -4.75 15.66 0.24
C THR A 209 -3.39 15.82 -0.43
N VAL A 210 -2.70 16.91 -0.10
CA VAL A 210 -1.29 17.11 -0.46
C VAL A 210 -0.47 17.18 0.82
N MET A 211 0.61 16.40 0.90
CA MET A 211 1.58 16.50 1.98
C MET A 211 2.87 17.10 1.45
N SER A 212 3.31 18.18 2.06
CA SER A 212 4.54 18.87 1.66
C SER A 212 5.77 17.99 1.89
N GLY A 213 6.61 17.84 0.87
CA GLY A 213 7.85 17.08 0.97
C GLY A 213 8.94 17.75 1.84
N LEU A 214 8.69 18.95 2.37
CA LEU A 214 9.67 19.74 3.14
C LEU A 214 9.44 19.70 4.66
N ASN A 215 8.18 19.74 5.08
CA ASN A 215 7.77 19.80 6.48
C ASN A 215 6.75 18.71 6.85
N PHE A 216 6.32 17.88 5.89
CA PHE A 216 5.33 16.83 6.09
C PHE A 216 4.00 17.35 6.64
N GLU A 217 3.69 18.62 6.39
CA GLU A 217 2.41 19.22 6.72
C GLU A 217 1.41 19.00 5.59
N TYR A 218 0.17 18.70 5.97
CA TYR A 218 -0.95 18.59 5.03
C TYR A 218 -1.42 19.97 4.61
N GLN A 219 -1.53 20.16 3.30
CA GLN A 219 -2.10 21.35 2.70
C GLN A 219 -3.60 21.16 2.51
N GLN A 220 -4.38 22.23 2.65
CA GLN A 220 -5.83 22.23 2.41
C GLN A 220 -6.17 22.29 0.92
N VAL A 221 -5.47 21.50 0.10
CA VAL A 221 -5.67 21.40 -1.34
C VAL A 221 -5.75 19.94 -1.77
N SER A 222 -6.45 19.68 -2.86
CA SER A 222 -6.61 18.33 -3.41
C SER A 222 -5.39 17.92 -4.24
N GLY A 223 -4.81 16.77 -3.91
CA GLY A 223 -3.68 16.20 -4.67
C GLY A 223 -4.13 15.38 -5.89
N TRP A 224 -5.39 14.95 -5.89
CA TRP A 224 -6.01 14.12 -6.92
C TRP A 224 -7.33 14.76 -7.36
N GLU A 225 -7.53 14.84 -8.67
CA GLU A 225 -8.68 15.48 -9.30
C GLU A 225 -9.47 14.48 -10.14
N VAL A 226 -10.77 14.74 -10.22
CA VAL A 226 -11.74 13.88 -10.90
C VAL A 226 -11.87 14.27 -12.37
N ALA A 227 -11.76 13.27 -13.26
CA ALA A 227 -11.71 13.47 -14.71
C ALA A 227 -12.75 12.63 -15.48
N GLY A 228 -13.86 12.25 -14.84
CA GLY A 228 -14.94 11.48 -15.46
C GLY A 228 -14.64 9.98 -15.50
N ASP A 229 -13.67 9.55 -16.30
CA ASP A 229 -13.28 8.14 -16.49
C ASP A 229 -12.01 7.74 -15.70
N TYR A 230 -11.37 8.69 -15.03
CA TYR A 230 -10.28 8.45 -14.09
C TYR A 230 -10.17 9.57 -13.05
N ILE A 231 -9.37 9.31 -12.01
CA ILE A 231 -8.78 10.35 -11.16
C ILE A 231 -7.30 10.49 -11.50
N TYR A 232 -6.74 11.68 -11.33
CA TYR A 232 -5.34 11.92 -11.64
C TYR A 232 -4.69 12.92 -10.70
N THR A 233 -3.36 12.87 -10.59
CA THR A 233 -2.63 13.77 -9.69
C THR A 233 -2.57 15.19 -10.23
N SER A 234 -3.06 16.15 -9.44
CA SER A 234 -3.00 17.58 -9.77
C SER A 234 -1.55 18.10 -9.68
N ALA A 235 -1.29 19.28 -10.25
CA ALA A 235 0.07 19.84 -10.32
C ALA A 235 0.67 20.20 -8.95
N GLY A 236 -0.14 20.29 -7.89
CA GLY A 236 0.30 20.62 -6.52
C GLY A 236 1.04 21.96 -6.38
N SER A 237 1.50 22.27 -5.17
CA SER A 237 2.24 23.51 -4.91
C SER A 237 3.72 23.42 -5.32
N SER A 238 4.29 22.21 -5.22
CA SER A 238 5.71 21.90 -5.45
C SER A 238 5.86 20.47 -6.01
N ASP A 239 6.88 20.24 -6.84
CA ASP A 239 7.12 18.94 -7.46
C ASP A 239 7.62 17.86 -6.46
N ASN A 240 8.09 18.28 -5.28
CA ASN A 240 8.51 17.38 -4.20
C ASN A 240 7.36 16.98 -3.26
N ASP A 241 6.18 17.56 -3.44
CA ASP A 241 5.02 17.23 -2.61
C ASP A 241 4.48 15.83 -2.93
N TYR A 242 3.91 15.18 -1.92
CA TYR A 242 3.20 13.93 -2.07
C TYR A 242 1.72 14.22 -2.37
N MET A 243 1.27 13.79 -3.54
CA MET A 243 -0.15 13.80 -3.92
C MET A 243 -0.79 12.53 -3.36
N ILE A 244 -1.61 12.68 -2.33
CA ILE A 244 -2.13 11.57 -1.53
C ILE A 244 -3.61 11.37 -1.81
N LEU A 245 -3.98 10.13 -2.10
CA LEU A 245 -5.34 9.64 -2.13
C LEU A 245 -5.47 8.55 -1.06
N THR A 246 -6.42 8.69 -0.15
CA THR A 246 -6.75 7.67 0.85
C THR A 246 -8.13 7.11 0.60
N MET A 247 -8.29 5.81 0.86
CA MET A 247 -9.58 5.10 0.88
C MET A 247 -9.70 4.37 2.21
N ASN A 248 -10.75 4.65 2.97
CA ASN A 248 -10.98 4.04 4.27
C ASN A 248 -12.00 2.91 4.18
N ILE A 249 -11.67 1.76 4.77
CA ILE A 249 -12.50 0.56 4.82
C ILE A 249 -12.66 0.14 6.28
N PRO A 250 -13.78 0.50 6.93
CA PRO A 250 -13.95 0.31 8.37
C PRO A 250 -13.89 -1.14 8.82
N ALA A 251 -14.47 -2.06 8.04
CA ALA A 251 -14.50 -3.48 8.34
C ALA A 251 -14.79 -4.32 7.08
N TYR A 252 -14.40 -5.59 7.16
CA TYR A 252 -14.72 -6.60 6.17
C TYR A 252 -15.79 -7.56 6.71
N SER A 253 -16.55 -8.16 5.81
CA SER A 253 -17.51 -9.19 6.21
C SER A 253 -16.75 -10.46 6.60
N SER A 254 -17.05 -11.01 7.78
CA SER A 254 -16.47 -12.29 8.19
C SER A 254 -16.99 -13.38 7.26
N PRO A 255 -16.15 -14.33 6.79
CA PRO A 255 -16.66 -15.55 6.19
C PRO A 255 -17.59 -16.21 7.21
N GLN A 256 -18.88 -16.32 6.88
CA GLN A 256 -19.87 -16.93 7.76
C GLN A 256 -19.49 -18.41 7.94
N LYS A 257 -18.90 -18.71 9.10
CA LYS A 257 -18.44 -20.04 9.58
C LYS A 257 -17.28 -20.64 8.80
N LEU A 258 -16.07 -20.20 9.11
CA LEU A 258 -14.89 -21.07 8.98
C LEU A 258 -14.64 -21.78 10.31
N PRO A 259 -14.34 -23.09 10.31
CA PRO A 259 -13.74 -23.76 11.47
C PRO A 259 -12.51 -22.98 11.92
N GLU A 260 -12.19 -23.02 13.22
CA GLU A 260 -11.10 -22.30 13.91
C GLU A 260 -9.67 -22.57 13.37
N ASP A 261 -9.53 -23.29 12.24
CA ASP A 261 -8.34 -24.04 11.85
C ASP A 261 -7.71 -23.60 10.52
N GLU A 262 -8.07 -22.43 9.97
CA GLU A 262 -7.54 -21.93 8.69
C GLU A 262 -6.75 -20.62 8.86
N GLU A 263 -5.42 -20.70 8.71
CA GLU A 263 -4.47 -19.58 8.84
C GLU A 263 -4.23 -18.80 7.53
N ASN A 264 -4.94 -19.12 6.45
CA ASN A 264 -4.80 -18.41 5.18
C ASN A 264 -6.12 -17.70 4.79
N ASN A 265 -6.65 -16.92 5.73
CA ASN A 265 -7.93 -16.24 5.56
C ASN A 265 -7.75 -14.93 4.80
N GLU A 266 -7.64 -15.01 3.48
CA GLU A 266 -7.91 -13.85 2.63
C GLU A 266 -9.35 -13.42 2.88
N VAL A 267 -9.54 -12.23 3.44
CA VAL A 267 -10.86 -11.67 3.76
C VAL A 267 -11.35 -10.72 2.67
N SER A 268 -10.48 -10.19 1.83
CA SER A 268 -10.82 -9.24 0.77
C SER A 268 -9.68 -9.14 -0.24
N CYS A 269 -10.00 -8.71 -1.46
CA CYS A 269 -9.01 -8.34 -2.46
C CYS A 269 -9.30 -6.92 -2.92
N ILE A 270 -8.26 -6.07 -2.92
CA ILE A 270 -8.30 -4.76 -3.56
C ILE A 270 -7.55 -4.82 -4.88
N THR A 271 -8.19 -4.36 -5.94
CA THR A 271 -7.64 -4.29 -7.30
C THR A 271 -7.82 -2.88 -7.84
N PHE A 272 -6.78 -2.33 -8.47
CA PHE A 272 -6.90 -1.04 -9.15
C PHE A 272 -6.17 -1.03 -10.49
N VAL A 273 -6.68 -0.21 -11.42
CA VAL A 273 -6.12 -0.02 -12.76
C VAL A 273 -5.54 1.39 -12.86
N PHE A 274 -4.28 1.50 -13.24
CA PHE A 274 -3.57 2.78 -13.25
C PHE A 274 -2.54 2.87 -14.38
N ASP A 275 -2.15 4.10 -14.71
CA ASP A 275 -0.95 4.40 -15.51
C ASP A 275 -0.16 5.56 -14.89
N MET A 276 1.08 5.73 -15.36
CA MET A 276 1.96 6.81 -14.96
C MET A 276 2.67 7.36 -16.19
N LYS A 277 2.63 8.67 -16.38
CA LYS A 277 3.42 9.37 -17.39
C LYS A 277 4.41 10.26 -16.68
N CYS A 278 5.69 10.02 -16.90
CA CYS A 278 6.75 10.73 -16.20
C CYS A 278 7.88 11.11 -17.14
N SER A 279 8.42 12.31 -16.92
CA SER A 279 9.56 12.84 -17.65
C SER A 279 10.87 12.23 -17.13
N GLU A 280 10.91 11.89 -15.84
CA GLU A 280 12.07 11.32 -15.14
C GLU A 280 11.61 10.21 -14.16
N ASN A 281 12.29 10.06 -13.02
CA ASN A 281 12.07 9.04 -11.98
C ASN A 281 10.97 9.42 -10.96
N CYS A 282 9.77 9.75 -11.44
CA CYS A 282 8.60 9.87 -10.57
C CYS A 282 8.33 8.55 -9.83
N GLN A 283 7.60 8.60 -8.72
CA GLN A 283 7.30 7.42 -7.91
C GLN A 283 5.83 7.39 -7.49
N LEU A 284 5.18 6.24 -7.63
CA LEU A 284 3.87 5.95 -7.04
C LEU A 284 4.04 4.88 -5.97
N PHE A 285 3.51 5.15 -4.78
CA PHE A 285 3.49 4.22 -3.65
C PHE A 285 2.07 3.78 -3.36
N PHE A 286 1.88 2.48 -3.14
CA PHE A 286 0.64 1.92 -2.62
C PHE A 286 0.90 1.33 -1.24
N MET A 287 0.18 1.83 -0.25
CA MET A 287 0.38 1.52 1.17
C MET A 287 -0.93 1.12 1.83
N LYS A 288 -0.85 0.39 2.95
CA LYS A 288 -1.98 0.16 3.85
C LYS A 288 -1.64 0.52 5.29
N ALA A 289 -2.60 1.04 6.03
CA ALA A 289 -2.54 1.17 7.49
C ALA A 289 -3.70 0.37 8.09
N VAL A 290 -3.44 -0.37 9.17
CA VAL A 290 -4.46 -1.19 9.85
C VAL A 290 -4.68 -0.64 11.25
N ASN A 291 -5.93 -0.41 11.67
CA ASN A 291 -6.28 0.10 13.01
C ASN A 291 -5.47 1.33 13.47
N PHE A 292 -5.20 2.26 12.54
CA PHE A 292 -4.40 3.48 12.79
C PHE A 292 -2.92 3.23 13.10
N GLU A 293 -2.40 2.01 12.87
CA GLU A 293 -0.98 1.71 12.92
C GLU A 293 -0.20 2.41 11.78
N THR A 294 1.13 2.37 11.89
CA THR A 294 2.04 2.87 10.87
C THR A 294 1.75 2.24 9.50
N SER A 295 1.72 3.08 8.46
CA SER A 295 1.49 2.61 7.09
C SER A 295 2.59 1.66 6.61
N LEU A 296 2.18 0.49 6.11
CA LEU A 296 3.03 -0.50 5.48
C LEU A 296 3.02 -0.30 3.96
N LEU A 297 4.19 -0.22 3.36
CA LEU A 297 4.35 -0.22 1.90
C LEU A 297 4.02 -1.59 1.33
N ILE A 298 3.07 -1.64 0.39
CA ILE A 298 2.68 -2.86 -0.32
C ILE A 298 3.47 -2.96 -1.63
N ALA A 299 3.45 -1.88 -2.42
CA ALA A 299 4.08 -1.84 -3.73
C ALA A 299 4.51 -0.42 -4.09
N SER A 300 5.51 -0.31 -4.96
CA SER A 300 5.94 0.96 -5.54
C SER A 300 6.28 0.80 -7.03
N TRP A 301 6.06 1.88 -7.78
CA TRP A 301 6.36 1.96 -9.20
C TRP A 301 7.16 3.22 -9.48
N ASN A 302 8.17 3.11 -10.35
CA ASN A 302 9.05 4.21 -10.74
C ASN A 302 8.97 4.46 -12.24
N GLY A 303 9.00 5.75 -12.61
CA GLY A 303 8.99 6.21 -13.99
C GLY A 303 7.68 5.91 -14.74
N THR A 304 7.72 6.04 -16.06
CA THR A 304 6.54 5.81 -16.91
C THR A 304 6.09 4.35 -16.87
N ARG A 305 4.78 4.15 -16.72
CA ARG A 305 4.11 2.85 -16.70
C ARG A 305 2.85 2.92 -17.56
N ASN A 306 2.76 2.01 -18.53
CA ASN A 306 1.54 1.84 -19.31
C ASN A 306 0.40 1.33 -18.43
N LYS A 307 -0.83 1.49 -18.91
CA LYS A 307 -2.05 1.06 -18.21
C LYS A 307 -1.96 -0.42 -17.80
N GLN A 308 -2.04 -0.66 -16.50
CA GLN A 308 -1.90 -1.99 -15.89
C GLN A 308 -2.82 -2.13 -14.67
N SER A 309 -3.05 -3.37 -14.25
CA SER A 309 -3.82 -3.71 -13.04
C SER A 309 -2.92 -4.26 -11.95
N TYR A 310 -3.16 -3.88 -10.70
CA TYR A 310 -2.51 -4.47 -9.52
C TYR A 310 -3.55 -4.94 -8.51
N SER A 311 -3.31 -6.09 -7.89
CA SER A 311 -4.19 -6.69 -6.88
C SER A 311 -3.42 -6.99 -5.59
N HIS A 312 -4.06 -6.78 -4.44
CA HIS A 312 -3.53 -7.10 -3.12
C HIS A 312 -4.58 -7.79 -2.26
N ASN A 313 -4.18 -8.89 -1.62
CA ASN A 313 -5.06 -9.66 -0.74
C ASN A 313 -4.96 -9.17 0.70
N VAL A 314 -6.10 -8.93 1.32
CA VAL A 314 -6.26 -8.51 2.71
C VAL A 314 -6.47 -9.78 3.54
N LYS A 315 -5.63 -9.99 4.56
CA LYS A 315 -5.64 -11.22 5.38
C LYS A 315 -6.29 -11.06 6.76
N ARG A 316 -6.61 -9.83 7.17
CA ARG A 316 -7.14 -9.53 8.52
C ARG A 316 -8.41 -8.69 8.41
N ASN A 317 -9.43 -9.07 9.17
CA ASN A 317 -10.62 -8.26 9.31
C ASN A 317 -10.36 -7.13 10.31
N ALA A 318 -9.93 -5.99 9.82
CA ALA A 318 -9.63 -4.81 10.62
C ALA A 318 -9.84 -3.54 9.79
N ASN A 319 -10.03 -2.41 10.47
CA ASN A 319 -10.12 -1.12 9.78
C ASN A 319 -8.84 -0.90 8.98
N THR A 320 -8.99 -0.72 7.67
CA THR A 320 -7.87 -0.59 6.75
C THR A 320 -7.99 0.68 5.95
N THR A 321 -6.95 1.51 5.97
CA THR A 321 -6.81 2.66 5.09
C THR A 321 -5.81 2.31 3.99
N PHE A 322 -6.24 2.38 2.74
CA PHE A 322 -5.37 2.26 1.57
C PHE A 322 -4.95 3.64 1.10
N THR A 323 -3.67 3.77 0.75
CA THR A 323 -3.09 5.06 0.37
C THR A 323 -2.31 4.94 -0.93
N TRP A 324 -2.66 5.76 -1.91
CA TRP A 324 -1.87 6.01 -3.10
C TRP A 324 -1.16 7.35 -2.92
N ALA A 325 0.17 7.33 -2.90
CA ALA A 325 0.99 8.54 -2.79
C ALA A 325 1.86 8.66 -4.04
N PHE A 326 1.69 9.73 -4.79
CA PHE A 326 2.52 10.03 -5.97
C PHE A 326 3.45 11.19 -5.69
N GLN A 327 4.71 11.03 -6.08
CA GLN A 327 5.74 12.05 -5.97
C GLN A 327 6.42 12.21 -7.34
N ARG A 328 6.51 13.45 -7.84
CA ARG A 328 7.13 13.73 -9.15
C ARG A 328 8.65 13.65 -9.07
N THR A 329 9.23 14.25 -8.04
CA THR A 329 10.67 14.18 -7.77
C THR A 329 10.93 14.20 -6.27
N SER A 330 12.03 13.59 -5.85
CA SER A 330 12.53 13.67 -4.48
C SER A 330 13.54 14.81 -4.27
N ILE A 331 13.94 15.48 -5.36
CA ILE A 331 14.96 16.53 -5.35
C ILE A 331 14.27 17.89 -5.41
N ARG A 332 14.63 18.76 -4.46
CA ARG A 332 14.21 20.16 -4.48
C ARG A 332 14.97 20.89 -5.58
N MET A 333 14.26 21.40 -6.58
CA MET A 333 14.84 22.32 -7.56
C MET A 333 14.59 23.78 -7.15
N GLU A 334 15.65 24.58 -7.11
CA GLU A 334 15.57 26.02 -6.95
C GLU A 334 15.20 26.64 -8.30
N GLY A 335 13.90 26.80 -8.57
CA GLY A 335 13.43 27.34 -9.85
C GLY A 335 11.93 27.25 -10.16
N GLY A 336 11.09 26.74 -9.24
CA GLY A 336 9.65 26.56 -9.48
C GLY A 336 9.30 25.17 -9.99
N ARG A 337 8.06 24.99 -10.46
CA ARG A 337 7.51 23.71 -10.93
C ARG A 337 8.03 23.39 -12.33
N GLN A 338 8.70 22.25 -12.51
CA GLN A 338 9.22 21.78 -13.80
C GLN A 338 8.49 20.53 -14.31
N TYR A 339 8.05 19.67 -13.39
CA TYR A 339 7.52 18.33 -13.69
C TYR A 339 5.98 18.26 -13.60
N THR A 340 5.27 19.37 -13.79
CA THR A 340 3.80 19.39 -13.69
C THR A 340 3.09 18.46 -14.68
N ALA A 341 3.75 18.12 -15.79
CA ALA A 341 3.26 17.14 -16.77
C ALA A 341 3.35 15.68 -16.28
N ASP A 342 4.12 15.42 -15.22
CA ASP A 342 4.24 14.11 -14.61
C ASP A 342 2.96 13.82 -13.80
N VAL A 343 2.30 12.73 -14.15
CA VAL A 343 0.96 12.41 -13.66
C VAL A 343 0.80 10.91 -13.46
N ALA A 344 0.14 10.54 -12.35
CA ALA A 344 -0.44 9.22 -12.17
C ALA A 344 -1.95 9.29 -12.36
N LYS A 345 -2.53 8.30 -13.05
CA LYS A 345 -3.98 8.17 -13.22
C LYS A 345 -4.47 6.85 -12.67
N ILE A 346 -5.60 6.86 -11.97
CA ILE A 346 -6.30 5.65 -11.54
C ILE A 346 -7.67 5.62 -12.23
N TYR A 347 -7.93 4.57 -12.99
CA TYR A 347 -9.14 4.42 -13.80
C TYR A 347 -10.25 3.69 -13.04
N SER A 348 -9.89 2.71 -12.21
CA SER A 348 -10.87 1.96 -11.42
C SER A 348 -10.26 1.40 -10.16
N ILE A 349 -11.06 1.32 -9.10
CA ILE A 349 -10.72 0.67 -7.83
C ILE A 349 -11.87 -0.29 -7.51
N ASN A 350 -11.54 -1.56 -7.33
CA ASN A 350 -12.47 -2.61 -6.91
C ASN A 350 -11.98 -3.21 -5.60
N ILE A 351 -12.84 -3.27 -4.59
CA ILE A 351 -12.55 -3.98 -3.33
C ILE A 351 -13.72 -4.88 -2.96
N THR A 352 -13.42 -6.14 -2.67
CA THR A 352 -14.43 -7.15 -2.35
C THR A 352 -14.66 -7.31 -0.86
N ASN A 353 -15.80 -7.88 -0.50
CA ASN A 353 -16.14 -8.36 0.85
C ASN A 353 -16.06 -7.28 1.97
N THR A 354 -16.53 -6.07 1.70
CA THR A 354 -16.58 -4.97 2.69
C THR A 354 -17.91 -4.97 3.45
N LYS A 355 -17.90 -4.71 4.77
CA LYS A 355 -19.13 -4.80 5.60
C LYS A 355 -20.14 -3.70 5.29
N GLU A 356 -19.66 -2.50 5.01
CA GLU A 356 -20.44 -1.33 4.59
C GLU A 356 -20.44 -1.16 3.07
N GLY A 357 -20.10 -2.24 2.34
CA GLY A 357 -20.11 -2.24 0.90
C GLY A 357 -21.50 -2.09 0.31
N VAL A 358 -21.51 -1.98 -1.01
CA VAL A 358 -22.70 -2.14 -1.86
C VAL A 358 -22.47 -3.33 -2.78
N ALA A 359 -23.47 -3.73 -3.58
CA ALA A 359 -23.28 -4.82 -4.53
C ALA A 359 -23.43 -4.38 -5.98
N SER A 360 -22.37 -4.56 -6.78
CA SER A 360 -22.41 -4.32 -8.22
C SER A 360 -22.99 -5.49 -9.01
N TRP A 361 -22.97 -6.69 -8.43
CA TRP A 361 -23.46 -7.93 -9.03
C TRP A 361 -23.86 -8.94 -7.93
N CYS A 362 -24.59 -9.98 -8.34
CA CYS A 362 -24.94 -11.10 -7.47
C CYS A 362 -24.06 -12.30 -7.78
N GLN A 363 -23.41 -12.84 -6.76
CA GLN A 363 -22.62 -14.05 -6.88
C GLN A 363 -23.50 -15.28 -6.67
N PRO A 364 -23.34 -16.33 -7.49
CA PRO A 364 -23.96 -17.62 -7.22
C PRO A 364 -23.63 -18.12 -5.81
N CYS A 365 -24.63 -18.65 -5.13
CA CYS A 365 -24.51 -19.22 -3.79
C CYS A 365 -25.08 -20.65 -3.79
N ALA A 366 -24.69 -21.47 -2.82
CA ALA A 366 -25.36 -22.74 -2.60
C ALA A 366 -26.69 -22.52 -1.88
N LEU A 367 -27.70 -23.32 -2.22
CA LEU A 367 -29.03 -23.23 -1.59
C LEU A 367 -29.12 -24.17 -0.38
N GLY A 368 -29.43 -23.60 0.78
CA GLY A 368 -29.78 -24.34 1.98
C GLY A 368 -31.21 -24.91 1.93
N THR A 369 -31.59 -25.66 2.97
CA THR A 369 -32.94 -26.25 3.10
C THR A 369 -34.07 -25.23 3.07
N ASP A 370 -33.82 -23.99 3.52
CA ASP A 370 -34.78 -22.89 3.54
C ASP A 370 -34.69 -21.98 2.30
N SER A 371 -34.03 -22.42 1.22
CA SER A 371 -33.75 -21.60 0.01
C SER A 371 -32.94 -20.33 0.28
N GLN A 372 -32.29 -20.23 1.44
CA GLN A 372 -31.33 -19.18 1.75
C GLN A 372 -29.93 -19.57 1.26
N CYS A 373 -29.15 -18.56 0.88
CA CYS A 373 -27.75 -18.75 0.51
C CYS A 373 -26.93 -19.27 1.69
N ILE A 374 -26.24 -20.39 1.48
CA ILE A 374 -25.26 -20.94 2.43
C ILE A 374 -23.86 -20.89 1.81
N SER A 375 -22.85 -20.69 2.66
CA SER A 375 -21.46 -20.80 2.25
C SER A 375 -21.07 -22.28 2.11
N CYS A 376 -20.35 -22.61 1.03
CA CYS A 376 -19.79 -23.94 0.88
C CYS A 376 -18.61 -24.15 1.83
N PRO A 377 -18.43 -25.39 2.34
CA PRO A 377 -17.20 -25.74 3.05
C PRO A 377 -15.96 -25.52 2.19
N SER A 378 -14.81 -25.35 2.82
CA SER A 378 -13.53 -25.24 2.12
C SER A 378 -13.34 -26.40 1.13
N GLY A 379 -12.76 -26.09 -0.04
CA GLY A 379 -12.55 -27.03 -1.13
C GLY A 379 -13.81 -27.58 -1.80
N HIS A 380 -14.99 -26.98 -1.57
CA HIS A 380 -16.22 -27.33 -2.27
C HIS A 380 -16.67 -26.20 -3.20
N TYR A 381 -16.88 -26.52 -4.48
CA TYR A 381 -17.44 -25.60 -5.47
C TYR A 381 -18.98 -25.74 -5.51
N ILE A 382 -19.65 -24.71 -6.00
CA ILE A 382 -21.10 -24.69 -6.22
C ILE A 382 -21.37 -25.28 -7.61
N ASP A 383 -22.12 -26.38 -7.66
CA ASP A 383 -22.52 -26.99 -8.92
C ASP A 383 -23.50 -26.10 -9.71
N LYS A 384 -23.30 -26.00 -11.02
CA LYS A 384 -24.09 -25.12 -11.88
C LYS A 384 -25.54 -25.56 -12.07
N LYS A 385 -25.83 -26.85 -11.89
CA LYS A 385 -27.16 -27.43 -12.15
C LYS A 385 -27.97 -27.58 -10.87
N THR A 386 -27.32 -27.98 -9.79
CA THR A 386 -28.00 -28.27 -8.52
C THR A 386 -27.88 -27.15 -7.49
N SER A 387 -26.98 -26.18 -7.68
CA SER A 387 -26.65 -25.15 -6.68
C SER A 387 -26.29 -25.76 -5.31
N GLN A 388 -25.67 -26.94 -5.33
CA GLN A 388 -25.17 -27.63 -4.14
C GLN A 388 -23.65 -27.56 -4.07
N CYS A 389 -23.11 -27.66 -2.86
CA CYS A 389 -21.68 -27.72 -2.63
C CYS A 389 -21.14 -29.11 -2.95
N ILE A 390 -20.23 -29.21 -3.92
CA ILE A 390 -19.55 -30.44 -4.33
C ILE A 390 -18.05 -30.29 -4.07
N SER A 391 -17.44 -31.30 -3.45
CA SER A 391 -16.00 -31.30 -3.19
C SER A 391 -15.20 -31.29 -4.51
N CYS A 392 -14.13 -30.52 -4.56
CA CYS A 392 -13.21 -30.50 -5.69
C CYS A 392 -12.63 -31.91 -5.93
N PRO A 393 -12.30 -32.29 -7.18
CA PRO A 393 -11.66 -33.57 -7.48
C PRO A 393 -10.30 -33.75 -6.79
N GLU A 394 -9.81 -35.00 -6.74
CA GLU A 394 -8.45 -35.31 -6.27
C GLU A 394 -7.36 -34.55 -7.06
N ASN A 395 -6.26 -34.20 -6.39
CA ASN A 395 -5.18 -33.35 -6.89
C ASN A 395 -5.61 -31.95 -7.34
N THR A 396 -6.75 -31.47 -6.84
CA THR A 396 -7.22 -30.10 -7.08
C THR A 396 -7.59 -29.40 -5.78
N TYR A 397 -7.55 -28.08 -5.80
CA TYR A 397 -7.95 -27.23 -4.69
C TYR A 397 -8.79 -26.06 -5.19
N LEU A 398 -9.62 -25.49 -4.34
CA LEU A 398 -10.47 -24.36 -4.71
C LEU A 398 -9.82 -23.01 -4.35
N PRO A 399 -9.46 -22.17 -5.34
CA PRO A 399 -8.93 -20.82 -5.07
C PRO A 399 -10.02 -19.88 -4.55
N PHE A 400 -9.63 -18.86 -3.77
CA PHE A 400 -10.54 -17.91 -3.14
C PHE A 400 -11.35 -16.99 -4.09
N HIS A 401 -11.08 -17.01 -5.39
CA HIS A 401 -11.71 -16.10 -6.36
C HIS A 401 -12.67 -16.77 -7.33
N SER A 402 -12.80 -18.10 -7.30
CA SER A 402 -13.67 -18.86 -8.19
C SER A 402 -14.25 -20.05 -7.44
N PHE A 403 -15.58 -20.09 -7.32
CA PHE A 403 -16.28 -21.13 -6.55
C PHE A 403 -17.46 -21.73 -7.33
N PHE A 404 -17.63 -21.38 -8.60
CA PHE A 404 -18.81 -21.77 -9.38
C PHE A 404 -18.40 -22.70 -10.51
N GLY A 405 -18.89 -23.93 -10.47
CA GLY A 405 -18.52 -25.00 -11.40
C GLY A 405 -17.19 -25.69 -11.08
N GLU A 406 -17.05 -26.92 -11.59
CA GLU A 406 -15.87 -27.77 -11.41
C GLU A 406 -14.60 -27.12 -11.96
N GLU A 407 -14.72 -26.28 -13.01
CA GLU A 407 -13.59 -25.56 -13.60
C GLU A 407 -12.93 -24.56 -12.65
N SER A 408 -13.59 -24.23 -11.54
CA SER A 408 -13.02 -23.40 -10.48
C SER A 408 -11.93 -24.13 -9.70
N CYS A 409 -11.90 -25.46 -9.68
CA CYS A 409 -10.89 -26.24 -8.99
C CYS A 409 -9.56 -26.19 -9.75
N ALA A 410 -8.55 -25.55 -9.16
CA ALA A 410 -7.21 -25.46 -9.71
C ALA A 410 -6.42 -26.75 -9.42
N LYS A 411 -5.63 -27.21 -10.38
CA LYS A 411 -4.75 -28.36 -10.18
C LYS A 411 -3.59 -28.00 -9.25
N CYS A 412 -3.24 -28.93 -8.36
CA CYS A 412 -2.02 -28.81 -7.59
C CYS A 412 -0.78 -28.87 -8.51
N GLY A 413 0.27 -28.14 -8.14
CA GLY A 413 1.54 -28.14 -8.86
C GLY A 413 2.24 -29.51 -8.86
N PRO A 414 3.31 -29.67 -9.66
CA PRO A 414 4.02 -30.95 -9.75
C PRO A 414 4.51 -31.39 -8.37
N GLY A 415 4.39 -32.68 -8.06
CA GLY A 415 4.82 -33.25 -6.78
C GLY A 415 3.99 -32.82 -5.56
N LEU A 416 2.85 -32.15 -5.76
CA LEU A 416 1.92 -31.76 -4.71
C LEU A 416 0.61 -32.53 -4.81
N LYS A 417 -0.11 -32.62 -3.70
CA LYS A 417 -1.47 -33.14 -3.60
C LYS A 417 -2.33 -32.25 -2.71
N ASN A 418 -3.64 -32.36 -2.86
CA ASN A 418 -4.64 -31.69 -2.03
C ASN A 418 -4.67 -32.27 -0.61
N ASN A 419 -4.99 -31.43 0.37
CA ASN A 419 -5.36 -31.86 1.72
C ASN A 419 -6.76 -32.51 1.74
N ASN A 420 -7.12 -33.14 2.86
CA ASN A 420 -8.38 -33.88 3.01
C ASN A 420 -9.64 -33.03 2.76
N VAL A 421 -9.54 -31.71 2.90
CA VAL A 421 -10.63 -30.75 2.67
C VAL A 421 -10.51 -30.05 1.32
N HIS A 422 -9.54 -30.41 0.47
CA HIS A 422 -9.35 -29.88 -0.89
C HIS A 422 -9.21 -28.34 -0.94
N SER A 423 -8.66 -27.74 0.12
CA SER A 423 -8.46 -26.30 0.24
C SER A 423 -7.03 -25.85 -0.07
N LEU A 424 -6.04 -26.73 0.15
CA LEU A 424 -4.62 -26.41 -0.02
C LEU A 424 -3.89 -27.56 -0.71
N CYS A 425 -2.84 -27.20 -1.46
CA CYS A 425 -1.89 -28.15 -2.01
C CYS A 425 -0.63 -28.21 -1.13
N PHE A 426 -0.14 -29.43 -0.90
CA PHE A 426 1.05 -29.68 -0.11
C PHE A 426 1.79 -30.92 -0.63
N ASN A 427 3.07 -31.07 -0.26
CA ASN A 427 3.80 -32.32 -0.44
C ASN A 427 3.71 -33.13 0.87
N ASP A 428 3.42 -34.42 0.83
CA ASP A 428 3.36 -35.31 2.00
C ASP A 428 4.72 -35.85 2.43
N CYS A 429 5.78 -35.13 2.15
CA CYS A 429 7.16 -35.55 2.32
C CYS A 429 7.56 -36.75 1.47
N HIS A 430 6.76 -37.13 0.47
CA HIS A 430 7.11 -38.18 -0.47
C HIS A 430 7.18 -37.61 -1.89
N PHE A 431 8.17 -38.03 -2.66
CA PHE A 431 8.30 -37.65 -4.06
C PHE A 431 8.69 -38.86 -4.90
N THR A 432 7.99 -39.08 -6.01
CA THR A 432 8.28 -40.18 -6.93
C THR A 432 8.67 -39.63 -8.29
N LEU A 433 9.87 -40.00 -8.75
CA LEU A 433 10.41 -39.61 -10.05
C LEU A 433 10.51 -40.84 -10.96
N SER A 434 10.02 -40.73 -12.19
CA SER A 434 10.25 -41.76 -13.22
C SER A 434 11.39 -41.31 -14.12
N LEU A 435 12.56 -41.97 -14.00
CA LEU A 435 13.76 -41.65 -14.77
C LEU A 435 14.25 -42.91 -15.50
N GLY A 436 14.29 -42.88 -16.84
CA GLY A 436 14.84 -43.97 -17.65
C GLY A 436 14.17 -45.34 -17.44
N GLY A 437 12.86 -45.37 -17.17
CA GLY A 437 12.10 -46.59 -16.91
C GLY A 437 12.20 -47.14 -15.48
N LYS A 438 13.02 -46.53 -14.61
CA LYS A 438 13.06 -46.81 -13.17
C LYS A 438 12.23 -45.78 -12.41
N LYS A 439 11.53 -46.22 -11.35
CA LYS A 439 10.86 -45.33 -10.39
C LYS A 439 11.77 -45.13 -9.18
N LEU A 440 12.19 -43.89 -8.95
CA LEU A 440 12.91 -43.47 -7.76
C LEU A 440 11.89 -42.90 -6.77
N GLN A 441 11.96 -43.34 -5.52
CA GLN A 441 11.12 -42.85 -4.44
C GLN A 441 12.01 -42.14 -3.41
N TYR A 442 11.61 -40.93 -3.05
CA TYR A 442 12.30 -40.08 -2.09
C TYR A 442 11.37 -39.88 -0.90
N ASP A 443 11.91 -40.13 0.28
CA ASP A 443 11.21 -39.97 1.55
C ASP A 443 11.91 -38.88 2.37
N PHE A 444 11.19 -37.77 2.55
CA PHE A 444 11.59 -36.59 3.32
C PHE A 444 10.92 -36.54 4.69
N SER A 445 10.33 -37.64 5.19
CA SER A 445 9.58 -37.64 6.46
C SER A 445 10.42 -37.16 7.65
N LEU A 446 11.75 -37.31 7.59
CA LEU A 446 12.69 -36.76 8.58
C LEU A 446 12.74 -35.22 8.61
N LEU A 447 12.28 -34.55 7.55
CA LEU A 447 12.22 -33.10 7.39
C LEU A 447 10.79 -32.54 7.56
N GLN A 448 9.84 -33.33 8.05
CA GLN A 448 8.45 -32.91 8.26
C GLN A 448 8.32 -31.82 9.34
N ASN A 449 9.21 -31.83 10.33
CA ASN A 449 9.24 -30.83 11.40
C ASN A 449 9.89 -29.52 10.96
N ILE A 450 9.54 -28.44 11.64
CA ILE A 450 10.13 -27.12 11.40
C ILE A 450 11.63 -27.20 11.65
N THR A 451 12.42 -26.84 10.65
CA THR A 451 13.88 -26.77 10.76
C THR A 451 14.32 -25.31 10.84
N THR A 452 15.11 -25.00 11.86
CA THR A 452 15.67 -23.65 12.04
C THR A 452 17.15 -23.62 11.74
N PHE A 453 17.58 -22.66 10.94
CA PHE A 453 18.98 -22.47 10.54
C PHE A 453 19.44 -21.08 10.94
N THR A 454 20.66 -20.99 11.47
CA THR A 454 21.28 -19.70 11.78
C THR A 454 22.39 -19.45 10.76
N GLY A 455 22.27 -18.38 10.00
CA GLY A 455 23.30 -17.96 9.05
C GLY A 455 24.59 -17.51 9.74
N ASN A 456 25.62 -17.28 8.94
CA ASN A 456 26.89 -16.75 9.45
C ASN A 456 26.72 -15.38 10.12
N PRO A 457 27.57 -15.07 11.12
CA PRO A 457 27.49 -13.79 11.81
C PRO A 457 27.71 -12.64 10.83
N SER A 458 26.79 -11.69 10.86
CA SER A 458 26.86 -10.44 10.13
C SER A 458 27.07 -9.30 11.12
N PHE A 459 27.63 -8.19 10.63
CA PHE A 459 27.94 -7.04 11.47
C PHE A 459 27.29 -5.79 10.89
N THR A 460 26.61 -5.05 11.75
CA THR A 460 26.16 -3.70 11.38
C THR A 460 27.37 -2.81 11.11
N THR A 461 27.17 -1.66 10.47
CA THR A 461 28.23 -0.66 10.26
C THR A 461 28.87 -0.15 11.56
N LYS A 462 28.23 -0.40 12.72
CA LYS A 462 28.72 -0.09 14.06
C LYS A 462 29.40 -1.29 14.77
N GLY A 463 29.62 -2.40 14.07
CA GLY A 463 30.25 -3.61 14.63
C GLY A 463 29.36 -4.48 15.51
N ILE A 464 28.06 -4.20 15.60
CA ILE A 464 27.11 -5.07 16.33
C ILE A 464 26.91 -6.35 15.54
N LYS A 465 27.21 -7.47 16.18
CA LYS A 465 27.00 -8.82 15.65
C LYS A 465 25.52 -9.17 15.63
N PHE A 466 25.03 -9.70 14.52
CA PHE A 466 23.69 -10.23 14.39
C PHE A 466 23.69 -11.47 13.50
N TYR A 467 22.60 -12.23 13.57
CA TYR A 467 22.41 -13.45 12.82
C TYR A 467 21.06 -13.43 12.11
N HIS A 468 21.03 -13.97 10.90
CA HIS A 468 19.77 -14.30 10.26
C HIS A 468 19.35 -15.69 10.71
N GLN A 469 18.22 -15.78 11.40
CA GLN A 469 17.60 -17.07 11.72
C GLN A 469 16.51 -17.32 10.69
N PHE A 470 16.61 -18.45 10.00
CA PHE A 470 15.62 -18.94 9.05
C PHE A 470 14.81 -20.03 9.71
N SER A 471 13.50 -20.03 9.50
CA SER A 471 12.60 -21.11 9.88
C SER A 471 11.95 -21.66 8.62
N ILE A 472 12.04 -22.97 8.42
CA ILE A 472 11.59 -23.64 7.20
C ILE A 472 10.72 -24.83 7.57
N SER A 473 9.55 -24.90 6.94
CA SER A 473 8.67 -26.07 6.90
C SER A 473 8.59 -26.53 5.45
N LEU A 474 9.14 -27.72 5.17
CA LEU A 474 9.39 -28.15 3.80
C LEU A 474 8.21 -28.94 3.19
N CYS A 475 7.58 -29.79 4.00
CA CYS A 475 6.54 -30.72 3.58
C CYS A 475 5.70 -31.18 4.78
N GLY A 476 4.63 -31.93 4.50
CA GLY A 476 3.73 -32.50 5.48
C GLY A 476 2.68 -31.52 5.99
N ASN A 477 2.11 -31.83 7.15
CA ASN A 477 1.22 -30.95 7.92
C ASN A 477 -0.01 -30.44 7.15
N GLN A 478 -0.47 -31.20 6.15
CA GLN A 478 -1.64 -30.88 5.32
C GLN A 478 -1.60 -29.48 4.67
N GLY A 479 -0.39 -28.95 4.43
CA GLY A 479 -0.18 -27.63 3.83
C GLY A 479 -0.30 -26.45 4.82
N ARG A 480 -0.29 -26.72 6.13
CA ARG A 480 -0.27 -25.67 7.16
C ARG A 480 1.10 -25.00 7.22
N LYS A 481 1.10 -23.67 7.39
CA LYS A 481 2.29 -22.81 7.46
C LYS A 481 2.89 -22.85 8.86
N LEU A 482 3.72 -23.83 9.14
CA LEU A 482 4.22 -24.04 10.51
C LEU A 482 5.48 -23.22 10.84
N ALA A 483 6.22 -22.70 9.85
CA ALA A 483 7.43 -21.93 10.13
C ALA A 483 7.05 -20.59 10.77
N THR A 484 7.46 -20.41 12.03
CA THR A 484 7.11 -19.22 12.82
C THR A 484 8.33 -18.32 12.99
N CYS A 485 8.17 -17.04 12.69
CA CYS A 485 9.16 -15.99 12.98
C CYS A 485 8.51 -14.90 13.83
N SER A 486 9.13 -14.55 14.96
CA SER A 486 8.57 -13.62 15.94
C SER A 486 9.43 -12.38 16.15
N GLN A 487 8.80 -11.31 16.63
CA GLN A 487 9.46 -10.11 17.09
C GLN A 487 9.25 -9.92 18.59
N ASN A 488 10.35 -9.86 19.34
CA ASN A 488 10.37 -9.74 20.80
C ASN A 488 10.94 -8.38 21.28
N VAL A 489 11.04 -7.39 20.38
CA VAL A 489 11.51 -6.04 20.75
C VAL A 489 10.34 -5.24 21.33
N SER A 490 10.39 -4.96 22.63
CA SER A 490 9.41 -4.13 23.33
C SER A 490 9.31 -2.73 22.70
N LYS A 491 8.14 -2.37 22.18
CA LYS A 491 7.83 -0.98 21.81
C LYS A 491 7.56 -0.20 23.09
N THR A 492 8.46 0.70 23.49
CA THR A 492 8.17 1.71 24.51
C THR A 492 7.12 2.68 23.97
N GLY A 493 5.90 2.66 24.52
CA GLY A 493 4.90 3.71 24.28
C GLY A 493 3.44 3.29 24.12
N LEU A 494 3.12 2.00 23.99
CA LEU A 494 1.74 1.51 23.92
C LEU A 494 1.58 0.23 24.77
N SER A 495 0.45 0.15 25.48
CA SER A 495 0.10 -0.91 26.43
C SER A 495 0.08 -2.30 25.80
N GLU A 496 0.63 -3.27 26.54
CA GLU A 496 0.48 -4.73 26.38
C GLU A 496 0.92 -5.30 25.02
N ASN A 497 2.23 -5.57 24.89
CA ASN A 497 2.80 -6.22 23.69
C ASN A 497 2.66 -7.75 23.79
N GLU A 498 1.67 -8.32 23.11
CA GLU A 498 1.86 -9.67 22.57
C GLU A 498 3.02 -9.66 21.55
N PRO A 499 3.87 -10.70 21.53
CA PRO A 499 4.89 -10.83 20.50
C PRO A 499 4.23 -10.89 19.12
N THR A 500 4.59 -9.97 18.22
CA THR A 500 4.18 -10.06 16.80
C THR A 500 4.79 -11.31 16.18
N THR A 501 3.98 -12.35 15.98
CA THR A 501 4.33 -13.62 15.33
C THR A 501 3.84 -13.64 13.88
N LEU A 502 4.62 -14.28 13.02
CA LEU A 502 4.31 -14.45 11.60
C LEU A 502 4.59 -15.90 11.17
N ASN A 503 3.62 -16.51 10.50
CA ASN A 503 3.64 -17.90 10.06
C ASN A 503 3.76 -17.99 8.53
N SER A 504 4.67 -18.83 8.02
CA SER A 504 4.82 -19.12 6.58
C SER A 504 5.42 -20.51 6.33
N TYR A 505 5.76 -20.86 5.08
CA TYR A 505 6.57 -22.04 4.78
C TYR A 505 8.06 -21.75 5.00
N VAL A 506 8.50 -20.55 4.62
CA VAL A 506 9.86 -20.06 4.83
C VAL A 506 9.80 -18.63 5.35
N CYS A 507 10.35 -18.40 6.54
CA CYS A 507 10.49 -17.07 7.10
C CYS A 507 11.88 -16.84 7.66
N GLN A 508 12.20 -15.57 7.88
CA GLN A 508 13.46 -15.12 8.43
C GLN A 508 13.23 -14.08 9.53
N SER A 509 14.00 -14.16 10.61
CA SER A 509 14.12 -13.09 11.61
C SER A 509 15.59 -12.72 11.81
N ILE A 510 15.83 -11.53 12.35
CA ILE A 510 17.16 -11.08 12.75
C ILE A 510 17.30 -11.21 14.25
N ASN A 511 18.26 -12.04 14.67
CA ASN A 511 18.61 -12.22 16.06
C ASN A 511 19.85 -11.41 16.41
N ILE A 512 19.72 -10.60 17.45
CA ILE A 512 20.81 -9.81 18.03
C ILE A 512 21.11 -10.41 19.41
N PRO A 513 22.32 -10.93 19.65
CA PRO A 513 22.72 -11.39 20.97
C PRO A 513 22.75 -10.21 21.95
N SER A 514 22.16 -10.37 23.13
CA SER A 514 22.23 -9.40 24.22
C SER A 514 22.71 -10.09 25.49
N ASP A 515 23.79 -9.55 26.07
CA ASP A 515 24.29 -9.97 27.39
C ASP A 515 23.62 -9.13 28.47
N GLU A 516 22.36 -9.44 28.81
CA GLU A 516 21.74 -8.93 30.03
C GLU A 516 21.75 -10.03 31.10
N ALA A 517 22.42 -9.76 32.22
CA ALA A 517 22.37 -10.55 33.46
C ALA A 517 22.75 -12.05 33.36
N GLY A 518 23.67 -12.43 32.47
CA GLY A 518 24.21 -13.80 32.42
C GLY A 518 23.26 -14.85 31.82
N GLN A 519 22.17 -14.42 31.18
CA GLN A 519 21.35 -15.24 30.31
C GLN A 519 21.61 -14.84 28.86
N ASN A 520 21.83 -15.83 27.97
CA ASN A 520 21.94 -15.61 26.53
C ASN A 520 20.55 -15.23 25.96
N ILE A 521 20.17 -13.97 26.08
CA ILE A 521 18.90 -13.47 25.56
C ILE A 521 19.11 -13.03 24.12
N PHE A 522 18.39 -13.64 23.19
CA PHE A 522 18.37 -13.21 21.79
C PHE A 522 17.18 -12.27 21.58
N MET A 523 17.48 -11.03 21.18
CA MET A 523 16.45 -10.13 20.67
C MET A 523 16.16 -10.48 19.21
N SER A 524 14.96 -11.00 18.95
CA SER A 524 14.47 -11.24 17.59
C SER A 524 13.70 -10.02 17.08
N SER A 525 14.04 -9.56 15.88
CA SER A 525 13.44 -8.40 15.23
C SER A 525 13.25 -8.65 13.73
N GLN A 526 12.37 -7.88 13.10
CA GLN A 526 12.17 -7.86 11.65
C GLN A 526 11.82 -9.24 11.05
N PRO A 527 10.69 -9.86 11.40
CA PRO A 527 10.23 -11.06 10.73
C PRO A 527 9.86 -10.75 9.27
N VAL A 528 10.37 -11.55 8.33
CA VAL A 528 10.13 -11.43 6.89
C VAL A 528 9.66 -12.78 6.33
N VAL A 529 8.65 -12.76 5.47
CA VAL A 529 8.21 -13.93 4.69
C VAL A 529 9.12 -14.08 3.48
N LEU A 530 9.74 -15.26 3.32
CA LEU A 530 10.55 -15.59 2.15
C LEU A 530 9.85 -16.55 1.19
N GLY A 531 8.91 -17.37 1.71
CA GLY A 531 8.08 -18.27 0.93
C GLY A 531 6.74 -18.45 1.63
N ASP A 532 5.68 -17.91 1.03
CA ASP A 532 4.32 -17.95 1.57
C ASP A 532 3.49 -19.08 0.93
N GLN A 533 3.83 -19.51 -0.29
CA GLN A 533 3.10 -20.56 -0.99
C GLN A 533 4.05 -21.56 -1.65
N LEU A 534 3.90 -22.85 -1.35
CA LEU A 534 4.55 -23.95 -2.07
C LEU A 534 3.87 -24.15 -3.43
N ILE A 535 4.59 -23.96 -4.53
CA ILE A 535 4.04 -24.05 -5.90
C ILE A 535 4.35 -25.38 -6.58
N GLY A 536 5.37 -26.12 -6.13
CA GLY A 536 5.70 -27.42 -6.69
C GLY A 536 6.99 -28.02 -6.15
N VAL A 537 7.11 -29.34 -6.31
CA VAL A 537 8.30 -30.13 -6.06
C VAL A 537 8.66 -30.84 -7.36
N THR A 538 9.81 -30.52 -7.94
CA THR A 538 10.23 -31.04 -9.25
C THR A 538 11.74 -31.13 -9.36
N THR A 539 12.23 -31.83 -10.38
CA THR A 539 13.65 -31.85 -10.76
C THR A 539 13.98 -30.86 -11.89
N GLU A 540 12.96 -30.17 -12.42
CA GLU A 540 13.16 -29.12 -13.41
C GLU A 540 13.72 -27.87 -12.73
N THR A 541 14.71 -27.25 -13.36
CA THR A 541 15.40 -26.06 -12.81
C THR A 541 14.59 -24.76 -12.96
N THR A 542 13.45 -24.80 -13.66
CA THR A 542 12.54 -23.67 -13.81
C THR A 542 11.09 -24.11 -13.62
N LEU A 543 10.33 -23.39 -12.79
CA LEU A 543 8.90 -23.59 -12.57
C LEU A 543 8.20 -22.22 -12.43
N GLU A 544 7.10 -22.00 -13.17
CA GLU A 544 6.32 -20.73 -13.15
C GLU A 544 7.16 -19.44 -13.18
N LYS A 545 8.20 -19.39 -14.04
CA LYS A 545 9.15 -18.26 -14.19
C LYS A 545 10.12 -18.05 -13.02
N ILE A 546 10.14 -18.95 -12.03
CA ILE A 546 11.19 -19.01 -11.01
C ILE A 546 12.25 -19.98 -11.51
N THR A 547 13.47 -19.48 -11.71
CA THR A 547 14.61 -20.27 -12.19
C THR A 547 15.64 -20.39 -11.09
N SER A 548 16.08 -21.63 -10.82
CA SER A 548 17.18 -21.89 -9.92
C SER A 548 18.49 -21.41 -10.55
N PRO A 549 19.27 -20.52 -9.89
CA PRO A 549 20.53 -20.03 -10.45
C PRO A 549 21.55 -21.16 -10.54
N VAL A 550 21.98 -21.48 -11.77
CA VAL A 550 22.91 -22.58 -12.07
C VAL A 550 24.23 -22.44 -11.30
N ASP A 551 24.68 -21.20 -11.05
CA ASP A 551 25.93 -20.91 -10.34
C ASP A 551 25.87 -21.23 -8.83
N LEU A 552 24.68 -21.26 -8.23
CA LEU A 552 24.48 -21.53 -6.80
C LEU A 552 24.23 -23.02 -6.49
N PHE A 553 23.84 -23.79 -7.49
CA PHE A 553 23.56 -25.23 -7.38
C PHE A 553 24.34 -26.02 -8.45
N PRO A 554 25.68 -26.12 -8.32
CA PRO A 554 26.51 -26.79 -9.30
C PRO A 554 26.39 -28.32 -9.17
N GLY A 555 25.57 -28.96 -10.00
CA GLY A 555 25.60 -30.43 -10.08
C GLY A 555 24.43 -31.10 -10.80
N GLU A 556 24.45 -31.16 -12.13
CA GLU A 556 23.71 -32.22 -12.83
C GLU A 556 24.50 -33.53 -12.75
N HIS A 557 24.35 -34.29 -11.66
CA HIS A 557 24.71 -35.71 -11.68
C HIS A 557 23.79 -36.42 -12.69
N LYS A 558 24.36 -37.04 -13.74
CA LYS A 558 23.58 -37.70 -14.81
C LYS A 558 22.64 -38.82 -14.30
N GLU A 559 22.90 -39.37 -13.11
CA GLU A 559 22.13 -40.47 -12.53
C GLU A 559 21.10 -40.03 -11.48
N LEU A 560 21.33 -38.91 -10.78
CA LEU A 560 20.49 -38.40 -9.69
C LEU A 560 20.32 -36.90 -9.87
N LYS A 561 19.09 -36.47 -10.18
CA LYS A 561 18.74 -35.06 -10.28
C LYS A 561 18.38 -34.51 -8.91
N ASP A 562 18.73 -33.25 -8.67
CA ASP A 562 18.31 -32.52 -7.48
C ASP A 562 16.79 -32.36 -7.45
N ILE A 563 16.21 -32.47 -6.25
CA ILE A 563 14.79 -32.24 -6.01
C ILE A 563 14.64 -30.83 -5.45
N ILE A 564 13.86 -30.02 -6.15
CA ILE A 564 13.73 -28.59 -5.89
C ILE A 564 12.30 -28.31 -5.41
N PHE A 565 12.21 -27.70 -4.23
CA PHE A 565 10.96 -27.18 -3.67
C PHE A 565 10.84 -25.71 -4.04
N TYR A 566 9.79 -25.36 -4.78
CA TYR A 566 9.55 -24.01 -5.24
C TYR A 566 8.51 -23.30 -4.37
N TYR A 567 8.86 -22.09 -3.92
CA TYR A 567 7.99 -21.24 -3.13
C TYR A 567 7.79 -19.87 -3.81
N ARG A 568 6.66 -19.22 -3.53
CA ARG A 568 6.37 -17.82 -3.90
C ARG A 568 6.16 -16.95 -2.66
#